data_AF-A0A7S1R7F9-F1
#
_entry.id   AF-A0A7S1R7F9-F1
#
_cell.length_a   1.000
_cell.length_b   1.000
_cell.length_c   1.000
_cell.angle_alpha   90.00
_cell.angle_beta   90.00
_cell.angle_gamma   90.00
#
_symmetry.space_group_name_H-M   'P 1'
#
loop_
_entity.id
_entity.type
_entity.pdbx_description
1 polymer ?
#
loop_
_entity_poly.entity_id
_entity_poly.type
_entity_poly.pdbx_seq_one_letter_code
_entity_poly.pdbx_strand_id
1 'polypeptide(L)'
;GKENKEPMERNLQDLARKSNRLVLWLDCDREGENIAFEVKSVVDGVRGTNFPCLRAHFSALTPRDLERAVQTLGPPNRAMSDAVEARQEMDLRIGAVFTQDR
;
A
#
# COMPACT_ATOMS: atom_id res chain seq x y z
N GLY A 1 -0.69 -2.10 22.82
CA GLY A 1 -1.83 -1.64 22.00
C GLY A 1 -1.84 -2.38 20.69
N LYS A 2 -2.60 -3.48 20.62
CA LYS A 2 -2.92 -4.22 19.38
C LYS A 2 -4.44 -4.28 19.31
N GLU A 3 -5.09 -3.13 19.17
CA GLU A 3 -6.55 -3.08 19.15
C GLU A 3 -6.95 -2.44 17.82
N ASN A 4 -7.77 -3.18 17.04
CA ASN A 4 -8.44 -2.84 15.77
C ASN A 4 -7.89 -3.28 14.39
N LYS A 5 -6.80 -4.05 14.26
CA LYS A 5 -6.41 -4.57 12.92
C LYS A 5 -7.22 -5.80 12.44
N GLU A 6 -7.50 -6.75 13.33
CA GLU A 6 -8.19 -8.00 12.94
C GLU A 6 -9.61 -7.83 12.35
N PRO A 7 -10.47 -6.92 12.85
CA PRO A 7 -11.79 -6.72 12.25
C PRO A 7 -11.69 -6.16 10.82
N MET A 8 -10.69 -5.32 10.56
CA MET A 8 -10.47 -4.67 9.26
C MET A 8 -9.97 -5.67 8.23
N GLU A 9 -8.98 -6.50 8.60
CA GLU A 9 -8.47 -7.57 7.73
C GLU A 9 -9.57 -8.55 7.37
N ARG A 10 -10.35 -9.01 8.35
CA ARG A 10 -11.47 -9.93 8.09
C ARG A 10 -12.52 -9.32 7.16
N ASN A 11 -12.85 -8.05 7.34
CA ASN A 11 -13.77 -7.35 6.46
C ASN A 11 -13.21 -7.26 5.02
N LEU A 12 -11.94 -6.88 4.86
CA LEU A 12 -11.27 -6.84 3.56
C LEU A 12 -11.29 -8.20 2.87
N GLN A 13 -11.05 -9.28 3.62
CA GLN A 13 -11.11 -10.65 3.09
C GLN A 13 -12.51 -11.02 2.62
N ASP A 14 -13.55 -10.69 3.40
CA ASP A 14 -14.94 -10.99 3.05
C ASP A 14 -15.44 -10.17 1.85
N LEU A 15 -15.06 -8.89 1.77
CA LEU A 15 -15.31 -8.04 0.60
C LEU A 15 -14.54 -8.55 -0.63
N ALA A 16 -13.29 -8.94 -0.46
CA ALA A 16 -12.46 -9.49 -1.52
C ALA A 16 -13.08 -10.75 -2.11
N ARG A 17 -13.63 -11.67 -1.30
CA ARG A 17 -14.37 -12.86 -1.78
C ARG A 17 -15.56 -12.54 -2.67
N LYS A 18 -16.22 -11.40 -2.44
CA LYS A 18 -17.40 -10.95 -3.20
C LYS A 18 -17.08 -10.03 -4.38
N SER A 19 -15.81 -9.65 -4.56
CA SER A 19 -15.39 -8.67 -5.56
C SER A 19 -14.66 -9.31 -6.74
N ASN A 20 -14.63 -8.66 -7.89
CA ASN A 20 -13.88 -9.15 -9.07
C ASN A 20 -12.55 -8.42 -9.26
N ARG A 21 -12.39 -7.25 -8.66
CA ARG A 21 -11.19 -6.39 -8.74
C ARG A 21 -11.06 -5.57 -7.45
N LEU A 22 -9.85 -5.17 -7.12
CA LEU A 22 -9.52 -4.21 -6.05
C LEU A 22 -9.03 -2.91 -6.69
N VAL A 23 -9.54 -1.76 -6.25
CA VAL A 23 -9.06 -0.44 -6.69
C VAL A 23 -8.66 0.37 -5.46
N LEU A 24 -7.40 0.80 -5.41
CA LEU A 24 -6.78 1.48 -4.28
C LEU A 24 -6.71 2.99 -4.53
N TRP A 25 -7.32 3.75 -3.62
CA TRP A 25 -7.48 5.20 -3.67
C TRP A 25 -6.73 5.92 -2.55
N LEU A 26 -5.59 5.36 -2.13
CA LEU A 26 -4.72 5.94 -1.11
C LEU A 26 -4.03 7.21 -1.63
N ASP A 27 -3.42 7.97 -0.73
CA ASP A 27 -2.63 9.14 -1.10
C ASP A 27 -1.42 8.73 -1.97
N CYS A 28 -1.07 9.58 -2.94
CA CYS A 28 -0.04 9.28 -3.94
C CYS A 28 1.37 9.59 -3.42
N ASP A 29 1.70 9.05 -2.25
CA ASP A 29 3.01 9.13 -1.63
C ASP A 29 3.54 7.74 -1.27
N ARG A 30 4.71 7.70 -0.62
CA ARG A 30 5.39 6.45 -0.26
C ARG A 30 4.62 5.64 0.79
N GLU A 31 3.93 6.31 1.72
CA GLU A 31 3.14 5.63 2.76
C GLU A 31 1.88 5.03 2.15
N GLY A 32 1.21 5.76 1.26
CA GLY A 32 0.07 5.27 0.50
C GLY A 32 0.41 4.05 -0.36
N GLU A 33 1.59 4.01 -0.99
CA GLU A 33 2.03 2.81 -1.71
C GLU A 33 2.36 1.65 -0.77
N ASN A 34 2.98 1.89 0.39
CA ASN A 34 3.26 0.83 1.35
C ASN A 34 1.96 0.18 1.86
N ILE A 35 0.99 1.01 2.27
CA ILE A 35 -0.34 0.55 2.69
C ILE A 35 -1.06 -0.16 1.51
N ALA A 36 -0.87 0.30 0.27
CA ALA A 36 -1.43 -0.37 -0.91
C ALA A 36 -0.96 -1.83 -1.02
N PHE A 37 0.33 -2.08 -0.78
CA PHE A 37 0.89 -3.44 -0.80
C PHE A 37 0.47 -4.28 0.41
N GLU A 38 0.32 -3.70 1.60
CA GLU A 38 -0.24 -4.39 2.76
C GLU A 38 -1.67 -4.91 2.47
N VAL A 39 -2.55 -4.03 1.96
CA VAL A 39 -3.92 -4.42 1.59
C VAL A 39 -3.92 -5.46 0.47
N LYS A 40 -3.06 -5.29 -0.55
CA LYS A 40 -2.92 -6.28 -1.62
C LYS A 40 -2.52 -7.65 -1.07
N SER A 41 -1.58 -7.72 -0.13
CA SER A 41 -1.13 -8.96 0.49
C SER A 41 -2.27 -9.71 1.20
N VAL A 42 -3.10 -8.98 1.96
CA VAL A 42 -4.28 -9.56 2.62
C VAL A 42 -5.27 -10.14 1.60
N VAL A 43 -5.51 -9.42 0.51
CA VAL A 43 -6.43 -9.86 -0.56
C VAL A 43 -5.87 -11.03 -1.36
N ASP A 44 -4.58 -11.01 -1.68
CA ASP A 44 -3.87 -12.10 -2.37
C ASP A 44 -3.92 -13.39 -1.55
N GLY A 45 -3.86 -13.30 -0.22
CA GLY A 45 -3.99 -14.45 0.68
C GLY A 45 -5.35 -15.18 0.58
N VAL A 46 -6.37 -14.52 0.03
CA VAL A 46 -7.73 -15.10 -0.12
C VAL A 46 -8.11 -15.35 -1.58
N ARG A 47 -7.68 -14.47 -2.50
CA ARG A 47 -8.07 -14.50 -3.92
C ARG A 47 -6.97 -15.02 -4.84
N GLY A 48 -5.76 -15.19 -4.34
CA GLY A 48 -4.56 -15.51 -5.11
C GLY A 48 -3.92 -14.26 -5.73
N THR A 49 -2.63 -14.37 -6.04
CA THR A 49 -1.78 -13.27 -6.54
C THR A 49 -2.20 -12.71 -7.91
N ASN A 50 -2.99 -13.48 -8.66
CA ASN A 50 -3.53 -13.08 -9.96
C ASN A 50 -4.83 -12.25 -9.86
N PHE A 51 -5.29 -11.95 -8.64
CA PHE A 51 -6.47 -11.11 -8.46
C PHE A 51 -6.20 -9.68 -8.96
N PRO A 52 -7.06 -9.10 -9.83
CA PRO A 52 -6.81 -7.79 -10.40
C PRO A 52 -6.79 -6.69 -9.32
N CYS A 53 -5.61 -6.11 -9.09
CA CYS A 53 -5.40 -4.99 -8.19
C CYS A 53 -4.98 -3.75 -9.00
N LEU A 54 -5.72 -2.66 -8.84
CA LEU A 54 -5.54 -1.40 -9.53
C LEU A 54 -5.26 -0.29 -8.52
N ARG A 55 -4.50 0.71 -8.94
CA ARG A 55 -4.08 1.87 -8.17
C ARG A 55 -4.47 3.14 -8.91
N ALA A 56 -5.27 3.97 -8.26
CA ALA A 56 -5.63 5.30 -8.75
C ALA A 56 -4.54 6.29 -8.38
N HIS A 57 -3.96 6.95 -9.38
CA HIS A 57 -2.97 8.00 -9.16
C HIS A 57 -3.61 9.37 -9.41
N PHE A 58 -3.70 10.20 -8.38
CA PHE A 58 -4.27 11.54 -8.43
C PHE A 58 -3.34 12.54 -7.73
N SER A 59 -3.25 13.75 -8.26
CA SER A 59 -2.41 14.83 -7.72
C SER A 59 -3.17 15.74 -6.75
N ALA A 60 -4.50 15.74 -6.83
CA ALA A 60 -5.37 16.54 -5.97
C ALA A 60 -6.77 15.93 -5.94
N LEU A 61 -7.58 16.29 -4.94
CA LEU A 61 -8.98 15.88 -4.80
C LEU A 61 -9.92 16.78 -5.62
N THR A 62 -9.52 17.13 -6.85
CA THR A 62 -10.39 17.87 -7.77
C THR A 62 -11.17 16.89 -8.67
N PRO A 63 -12.40 17.24 -9.13
CA PRO A 63 -13.17 16.35 -10.01
C PRO A 63 -12.39 15.91 -11.25
N ARG A 64 -11.66 16.84 -11.88
CA ARG A 64 -10.83 16.58 -13.05
C ARG A 64 -9.70 15.57 -12.78
N ASP A 65 -9.05 15.67 -11.62
CA ASP A 65 -7.98 14.74 -11.25
C ASP A 65 -8.53 13.35 -10.94
N LEU A 66 -9.69 13.26 -10.29
CA LEU A 66 -10.37 11.99 -10.01
C LEU A 66 -10.84 11.30 -11.30
N GLU A 67 -11.45 12.05 -12.23
CA GLU A 67 -11.86 11.53 -13.54
C GLU A 67 -10.66 10.97 -14.32
N ARG A 68 -9.55 11.72 -14.34
CA ARG A 68 -8.31 11.26 -14.97
C ARG A 68 -7.78 9.99 -14.29
N ALA A 69 -7.82 9.92 -12.96
CA ALA A 69 -7.35 8.76 -12.20
C ALA A 69 -8.18 7.50 -12.50
N VAL A 70 -9.52 7.62 -12.62
CA VAL A 70 -10.39 6.50 -13.04
C VAL A 70 -10.04 6.02 -14.46
N GLN A 71 -9.75 6.93 -15.37
CA GLN A 71 -9.41 6.60 -16.76
C GLN A 71 -8.01 5.99 -16.92
N THR A 72 -7.13 6.17 -15.94
CA THR A 72 -5.72 5.77 -16.00
C THR A 72 -5.31 4.81 -14.89
N LEU A 73 -6.28 4.04 -14.35
CA LEU A 73 -6.02 3.01 -13.35
C LEU A 73 -4.94 2.03 -13.84
N GLY A 74 -3.86 1.91 -13.06
CA GLY A 74 -2.73 1.03 -13.35
C GLY A 74 -2.45 0.06 -12.20
N PRO A 75 -1.44 -0.80 -12.29
CA PRO A 75 -1.00 -1.59 -11.15
C PRO A 75 -0.37 -0.69 -10.05
N PRO A 76 -0.40 -1.11 -8.77
CA PRO A 76 0.37 -0.44 -7.71
C PRO A 76 1.87 -0.48 -8.01
N ASN A 77 2.60 0.56 -7.64
CA ASN A 77 4.00 0.74 -8.04
C ASN A 77 4.95 0.20 -6.97
N ARG A 78 5.40 -1.04 -7.17
CA ARG A 78 6.33 -1.71 -6.23
C ARG A 78 7.62 -0.93 -6.01
N ALA A 79 8.15 -0.23 -7.02
CA ALA A 79 9.37 0.56 -6.84
C ALA A 79 9.20 1.76 -5.88
N MET A 80 8.00 2.34 -5.79
CA MET A 80 7.72 3.41 -4.81
C MET A 80 7.57 2.85 -3.39
N SER A 81 7.08 1.61 -3.26
CA SER A 81 7.03 0.87 -1.99
C SER A 81 8.44 0.45 -1.53
N ASP A 82 9.24 -0.17 -2.40
CA ASP A 82 10.57 -0.71 -2.08
C ASP A 82 11.58 0.40 -1.69
N ALA A 83 11.37 1.64 -2.17
CA ALA A 83 12.16 2.79 -1.74
C ALA A 83 12.05 3.10 -0.23
N VAL A 84 11.03 2.56 0.46
CA VAL A 84 10.80 2.62 1.92
C VAL A 84 11.64 1.59 2.68
N GLU A 85 11.78 0.37 2.18
CA GLU A 85 12.56 -0.68 2.86
C GLU A 85 14.07 -0.37 2.86
N ALA A 86 14.61 0.24 1.80
CA ALA A 86 16.04 0.57 1.72
C ALA A 86 16.51 1.63 2.73
N ARG A 87 15.59 2.42 3.33
CA ARG A 87 15.94 3.46 4.32
C ARG A 87 15.84 3.01 5.77
N GLN A 88 14.99 2.03 6.08
CA GLN A 88 14.88 1.50 7.46
C GLN A 88 16.09 0.63 7.85
N GLU A 89 16.72 -0.08 6.91
CA GLU A 89 17.92 -0.88 7.21
C GLU A 89 19.19 -0.04 7.36
N MET A 90 19.28 1.12 6.70
CA MET A 90 20.45 2.01 6.78
C MET A 90 20.51 2.82 8.07
N ASP A 91 19.38 3.34 8.57
CA ASP A 91 19.37 4.12 9.82
C ASP A 91 19.73 3.27 11.05
N LEU A 92 19.42 1.96 11.04
CA LEU A 92 19.77 1.06 12.13
C LEU A 92 21.28 0.79 12.22
N ARG A 93 22.00 0.80 11.08
CA ARG A 93 23.46 0.56 11.05
C ARG A 93 24.28 1.80 11.32
N ILE A 94 23.82 3.00 10.96
CA ILE A 94 24.56 4.24 11.25
C ILE A 94 24.33 4.70 12.70
N GLY A 95 23.12 4.53 13.25
CA GLY A 95 22.81 4.88 14.63
C GLY A 95 23.57 4.06 15.68
N ALA A 96 23.83 2.78 15.40
CA ALA A 96 24.57 1.88 16.29
C ALA A 96 26.10 2.15 16.28
N VAL A 97 26.65 2.70 15.20
CA VAL A 97 28.10 2.97 15.09
C VAL A 97 28.47 4.31 15.76
N PHE A 98 27.55 5.27 15.85
CA PHE A 98 27.83 6.59 16.46
C PHE A 98 27.59 6.68 17.97
N THR A 99 27.10 5.62 18.63
CA THR A 99 26.80 5.63 20.07
C THR A 99 27.78 4.83 20.92
N GLN A 100 28.80 4.20 20.34
CA GLN A 100 29.80 3.42 21.09
C GLN A 100 31.20 4.06 21.14
N ASP A 101 31.27 5.40 21.07
CA ASP A 101 32.50 6.13 21.40
C ASP A 101 32.19 7.45 22.12
N ARG A 102 31.72 7.32 23.37
CA ARG A 102 32.00 8.24 24.48
C ARG A 102 31.98 7.50 25.79
#